data_AF-A0A930TQ77-F1
#
_entry.id   AF-A0A930TQ77-F1
#
_cell.length_a   1.000
_cell.length_b   1.000
_cell.length_c   1.000
_cell.angle_alpha   90.00
_cell.angle_beta   90.00
_cell.angle_gamma   90.00
#
_symmetry.space_group_name_H-M   'P 1'
#
loop_
_entity.id
_entity.type
_entity.pdbx_description
1 polymer ?
#
loop_
_entity_poly.entity_id
_entity_poly.type
_entity_poly.pdbx_seq_one_letter_code
_entity_poly.pdbx_strand_id
1 'polypeptide(L)'
;MKLSYRGVPYEYMPTPVTLAGYRGKGKYRGIPTSYAIFTADVPQPEYELTYRGATYTTGSPQSRASQSPPVARQEATSVPESVPEPVSEPVVGPATSAVNPPTMNERLRYLMMEHHRRIRKREQSMLARLDADIGLSVEDATHFYNHIQGYFPNDEWPDYDRSPAAMS
;
A
#
# COMPACT_ATOMS: atom_id res chain seq x y z
N MET A 1 20.85 39.36 8.04
CA MET A 1 21.05 38.77 9.38
C MET A 1 21.38 37.30 9.19
N LYS A 2 22.48 36.79 9.75
CA LYS A 2 22.78 35.34 9.72
C LYS A 2 21.90 34.65 10.77
N LEU A 3 21.20 33.58 10.37
CA LEU A 3 20.38 32.81 11.31
C LEU A 3 21.34 32.01 12.22
N SER A 4 21.16 32.08 13.53
CA SER A 4 21.93 31.28 14.48
C SER A 4 20.95 30.51 15.37
N TYR A 5 21.10 29.20 15.43
CA TYR A 5 20.31 28.34 16.31
C TYR A 5 21.21 27.68 17.35
N ARG A 6 20.91 27.89 18.63
CA ARG A 6 21.70 27.36 19.77
C ARG A 6 23.22 27.62 19.68
N GLY A 7 23.60 28.83 19.27
CA GLY A 7 25.01 29.23 19.16
C GLY A 7 25.74 28.68 17.93
N VAL A 8 25.08 27.88 17.08
CA VAL A 8 25.62 27.42 15.80
C VAL A 8 25.12 28.35 14.68
N PRO A 9 26.02 28.96 13.89
CA PRO A 9 25.62 29.73 12.73
C PRO A 9 25.03 28.79 11.67
N TYR A 10 23.82 29.10 11.20
CA TYR A 10 23.20 28.37 10.11
C TYR A 10 23.73 28.90 8.78
N GLU A 11 24.47 28.06 8.06
CA GLU A 11 24.87 28.31 6.69
C GLU A 11 23.85 27.66 5.75
N TYR A 12 23.06 28.50 5.08
CA TYR A 12 22.04 28.02 4.17
C TYR A 12 22.69 27.59 2.84
N MET A 13 22.81 26.28 2.64
CA MET A 13 23.29 25.66 1.41
C MET A 13 22.13 24.93 0.72
N PRO A 14 21.26 25.63 -0.03
CA PRO A 14 20.14 25.00 -0.70
C PRO A 14 20.64 24.00 -1.75
N THR A 15 20.02 22.82 -1.81
CA THR A 15 20.25 21.89 -2.92
C THR A 15 19.71 22.52 -4.21
N PRO A 16 20.53 22.63 -5.28
CA PRO A 16 20.07 23.18 -6.54
C PRO A 16 19.00 22.27 -7.14
N VAL A 17 17.86 22.85 -7.48
CA VAL A 17 16.75 22.16 -8.14
C VAL A 17 16.78 22.51 -9.62
N THR A 18 16.89 21.51 -10.48
CA THR A 18 16.92 21.70 -11.93
C THR A 18 15.56 21.38 -12.54
N LEU A 19 15.18 22.13 -13.59
CA LEU A 19 13.97 21.86 -14.36
C LEU A 19 14.25 20.68 -15.30
N ALA A 20 13.73 19.50 -14.96
CA ALA A 20 13.89 18.30 -15.78
C ALA A 20 12.94 18.27 -16.99
N GLY A 21 11.82 18.99 -16.92
CA GLY A 21 10.89 19.12 -18.03
C GLY A 21 9.50 19.56 -17.59
N TYR A 22 8.50 19.26 -18.42
CA TYR A 22 7.09 19.51 -18.11
C TYR A 22 6.31 18.21 -18.23
N ARG A 23 5.54 17.88 -17.19
CA ARG A 23 4.58 16.76 -17.21
C ARG A 23 3.44 17.03 -18.19
N GLY A 24 3.08 18.29 -18.37
CA GLY A 24 2.04 18.71 -19.30
C GLY A 24 1.64 20.17 -19.14
N LYS A 25 0.69 20.59 -19.98
CA LYS A 25 0.01 21.90 -19.90
C LYS A 25 -1.47 21.65 -19.64
N GLY A 26 -2.08 22.48 -18.80
CA GLY A 26 -3.50 22.41 -18.48
C GLY A 26 -4.09 23.80 -18.24
N LYS A 27 -5.32 23.84 -17.75
CA LYS A 27 -5.96 25.08 -17.26
C LYS A 27 -6.37 24.87 -15.82
N TYR A 28 -5.99 25.79 -14.93
CA TYR A 28 -6.50 25.84 -13.55
C TYR A 28 -7.40 27.07 -13.44
N ARG A 29 -8.70 26.84 -13.17
CA ARG A 29 -9.72 27.92 -13.10
C ARG A 29 -9.73 28.84 -14.33
N GLY A 30 -9.59 28.26 -15.53
CA GLY A 30 -9.57 28.99 -16.80
C GLY A 30 -8.22 29.62 -17.17
N ILE A 31 -7.25 29.67 -16.25
CA ILE A 31 -5.91 30.20 -16.50
C ILE A 31 -5.00 29.07 -17.00
N PRO A 32 -4.23 29.26 -18.09
CA PRO A 32 -3.28 28.24 -18.54
C PRO A 32 -2.14 28.04 -17.52
N THR A 33 -1.89 26.79 -17.14
CA THR A 33 -0.85 26.41 -16.17
C THR A 33 0.00 25.28 -16.76
N SER A 34 1.32 25.37 -16.62
CA SER A 34 2.25 24.27 -16.94
C SER A 34 2.67 23.53 -15.67
N TYR A 35 2.76 22.20 -15.76
CA TYR A 35 3.20 21.36 -14.67
C TYR A 35 4.67 21.01 -14.87
N ALA A 36 5.56 21.77 -14.25
CA ALA A 36 7.00 21.51 -14.29
C ALA A 36 7.37 20.27 -13.47
N ILE A 37 8.29 19.48 -14.00
CA ILE A 37 8.96 18.39 -13.28
C ILE A 37 10.33 18.93 -12.86
N PHE A 38 10.58 18.85 -11.56
CA PHE A 38 11.82 19.27 -10.96
C PHE A 38 12.60 18.05 -10.48
N THR A 39 13.90 18.05 -10.72
CA THR A 39 14.81 17.03 -10.21
C THR A 39 15.84 17.72 -9.33
N ALA A 40 16.08 17.14 -8.16
CA ALA A 40 17.12 17.56 -7.24
C ALA A 40 18.06 16.37 -7.02
N ASP A 41 19.36 16.62 -7.16
CA ASP A 41 20.40 15.63 -6.88
C ASP A 41 20.59 15.55 -5.36
N VAL A 42 19.63 14.94 -4.68
CA VAL A 42 19.70 14.68 -3.24
C VAL A 42 20.46 13.36 -3.07
N PRO A 43 21.66 13.38 -2.45
CA PRO A 43 22.43 12.16 -2.22
C PRO A 43 21.59 11.23 -1.33
N GLN A 44 21.27 10.04 -1.85
CA GLN A 44 20.62 9.00 -1.06
C GLN A 44 21.70 8.29 -0.24
N PRO A 45 21.51 8.09 1.07
CA PRO A 45 22.48 7.37 1.86
C PRO A 45 22.48 5.89 1.49
N GLU A 46 23.66 5.34 1.26
CA GLU A 46 23.85 3.92 1.01
C GLU A 46 24.06 3.20 2.35
N TYR A 47 23.09 2.38 2.74
CA TYR A 47 23.21 1.51 3.92
C TYR A 47 23.15 0.04 3.52
N GLU A 48 24.07 -0.74 4.08
CA GLU A 48 24.01 -2.19 4.12
C GLU A 48 23.27 -2.61 5.39
N LEU A 49 22.06 -3.14 5.22
CA LEU A 49 21.17 -3.55 6.30
C LEU A 49 21.08 -5.08 6.30
N THR A 50 20.88 -5.68 7.48
CA THR A 50 20.61 -7.12 7.60
C THR A 50 19.25 -7.32 8.27
N TYR A 51 18.36 -8.08 7.63
CA TYR A 51 17.06 -8.45 8.20
C TYR A 51 16.85 -9.95 8.05
N ARG A 52 16.67 -10.63 9.19
CA ARG A 52 16.51 -12.11 9.28
C ARG A 52 17.56 -12.91 8.51
N GLY A 53 18.82 -12.46 8.56
CA GLY A 53 19.93 -13.13 7.89
C GLY A 53 20.07 -12.83 6.39
N ALA A 54 19.19 -12.04 5.79
CA ALA A 54 19.34 -11.53 4.43
C ALA A 54 19.92 -10.11 4.43
N THR A 55 20.87 -9.84 3.54
CA THR A 55 21.47 -8.51 3.32
C THR A 55 20.62 -7.68 2.36
N TYR A 56 20.36 -6.43 2.72
CA TYR A 56 19.63 -5.44 1.94
C TYR A 56 20.51 -4.22 1.74
N THR A 57 20.73 -3.81 0.51
CA THR A 57 21.41 -2.56 0.19
C THR A 57 20.38 -1.50 -0.23
N THR A 58 20.49 -0.32 0.37
CA THR A 58 19.68 0.85 0.01
C THR A 58 20.55 1.82 -0.81
N GLY A 59 19.94 2.56 -1.74
CA GLY A 59 20.66 3.58 -2.55
C GLY A 59 21.21 3.12 -3.91
N SER A 60 21.30 1.82 -4.19
CA SER A 60 21.69 1.35 -5.52
C SER A 60 20.49 1.41 -6.49
N PRO A 61 20.59 2.07 -7.66
CA PRO A 61 19.59 2.01 -8.71
C PRO A 61 19.67 0.66 -9.44
N GLN A 62 19.45 -0.44 -8.70
CA GLN A 62 19.35 -1.75 -9.30
C GLN A 62 17.95 -1.90 -9.92
N SER A 63 17.93 -1.72 -11.24
CA SER A 63 16.98 -2.30 -12.20
C SER A 63 15.97 -3.25 -11.56
N ARG A 64 14.68 -2.89 -11.67
CA ARG A 64 13.50 -3.70 -11.30
C ARG A 64 13.34 -4.99 -12.14
N ALA A 65 14.39 -5.50 -12.77
CA ALA A 65 14.36 -6.75 -13.52
C ALA A 65 14.99 -7.90 -12.72
N SER A 66 14.14 -8.88 -12.41
CA SER A 66 14.50 -10.30 -12.30
C SER A 66 15.34 -10.74 -11.10
N GLN A 67 14.69 -10.93 -9.95
CA GLN A 67 15.13 -11.97 -8.99
C GLN A 67 13.90 -12.74 -8.46
N SER A 68 13.33 -13.58 -9.32
CA SER A 68 12.63 -14.79 -8.87
C SER A 68 13.69 -15.88 -8.65
N PRO A 69 13.75 -16.56 -7.50
CA PRO A 69 14.66 -17.69 -7.33
C PRO A 69 14.29 -18.83 -8.30
N PRO A 70 15.28 -19.50 -8.93
CA PRO A 70 15.01 -20.65 -9.79
C PRO A 70 14.70 -21.87 -8.91
N VAL A 71 13.42 -22.23 -8.77
CA VAL A 71 13.07 -23.57 -8.29
C VAL A 71 13.23 -24.50 -9.49
N ALA A 72 14.43 -25.09 -9.55
CA ALA A 72 14.77 -26.13 -10.51
C ALA A 72 13.80 -27.31 -10.37
N ARG A 73 13.19 -27.64 -11.51
CA ARG A 73 12.44 -28.85 -11.79
C ARG A 73 13.37 -30.05 -11.57
N GLN A 74 13.07 -30.90 -10.59
CA GLN A 74 13.69 -32.23 -10.50
C GLN A 74 12.74 -33.26 -11.08
N GLU A 75 13.27 -33.94 -12.10
CA GLU A 75 12.69 -35.06 -12.82
C GLU A 75 12.60 -36.29 -11.92
N ALA A 76 11.63 -37.14 -12.25
CA ALA A 76 11.31 -38.39 -11.58
C ALA A 76 12.45 -39.41 -11.66
N THR A 77 12.66 -40.20 -10.60
CA THR A 77 13.19 -41.57 -10.70
C THR A 77 12.73 -42.43 -9.51
N SER A 78 12.18 -43.60 -9.87
CA SER A 78 12.04 -44.90 -9.17
C SER A 78 11.19 -45.09 -7.91
N VAL A 79 10.12 -45.88 -8.13
CA VAL A 79 9.34 -46.76 -7.23
C VAL A 79 10.22 -47.97 -6.81
N PRO A 80 10.06 -48.59 -5.61
CA PRO A 80 9.17 -49.74 -5.39
C PRO A 80 8.33 -49.64 -4.10
N GLU A 81 7.01 -49.82 -4.17
CA GLU A 81 6.31 -51.11 -3.93
C GLU A 81 6.23 -51.53 -2.46
N SER A 82 5.09 -51.21 -1.82
CA SER A 82 4.47 -52.09 -0.81
C SER A 82 2.96 -51.79 -0.72
N VAL A 83 2.17 -52.84 -0.99
CA VAL A 83 0.72 -52.99 -0.80
C VAL A 83 0.57 -53.89 0.45
N PRO A 84 -0.37 -53.66 1.42
CA PRO A 84 -1.83 -53.85 1.24
C PRO A 84 -2.71 -52.77 1.92
N GLU A 85 -3.77 -52.24 1.29
CA GLU A 85 -5.19 -52.73 1.20
C GLU A 85 -6.08 -52.36 2.44
N PRO A 86 -7.43 -52.31 2.33
CA PRO A 86 -8.21 -51.07 2.49
C PRO A 86 -9.32 -51.13 3.56
N VAL A 87 -9.77 -49.97 4.09
CA VAL A 87 -11.07 -49.90 4.80
C VAL A 87 -11.69 -48.49 4.79
N SER A 88 -12.71 -48.36 3.93
CA SER A 88 -14.02 -47.69 4.11
C SER A 88 -14.17 -46.44 5.01
N GLU A 89 -14.73 -45.39 4.40
CA GLU A 89 -15.25 -44.12 4.97
C GLU A 89 -16.36 -44.34 6.03
N PRO A 90 -16.77 -43.31 6.81
CA PRO A 90 -17.70 -42.31 6.28
C PRO A 90 -17.47 -40.85 6.71
N VAL A 91 -17.89 -39.97 5.79
CA VAL A 91 -18.21 -38.55 5.93
C VAL A 91 -18.87 -38.18 7.27
N VAL A 92 -18.29 -37.20 7.98
CA VAL A 92 -19.00 -36.39 8.99
C VAL A 92 -18.67 -34.92 8.74
N GLY A 93 -19.72 -34.11 8.67
CA GLY A 93 -19.74 -32.72 8.22
C GLY A 93 -18.89 -31.70 9.00
N PRO A 94 -19.03 -30.41 8.67
CA PRO A 94 -18.12 -29.37 9.14
C PRO A 94 -18.25 -29.23 10.65
N ALA A 95 -17.26 -29.73 11.38
CA ALA A 95 -17.09 -29.46 12.79
C ALA A 95 -17.00 -27.95 12.98
N THR A 96 -18.03 -27.37 13.58
CA THR A 96 -17.98 -26.06 14.20
C THR A 96 -16.83 -26.08 15.19
N SER A 97 -15.71 -25.48 14.79
CA SER A 97 -14.56 -25.32 15.68
C SER A 97 -15.02 -24.50 16.88
N ALA A 98 -14.89 -25.11 18.06
CA ALA A 98 -15.10 -24.48 19.34
C ALA A 98 -14.34 -23.15 19.37
N VAL A 99 -15.09 -22.06 19.58
CA VAL A 99 -14.57 -20.69 19.54
C VAL A 99 -13.76 -20.46 20.81
N ASN A 100 -12.46 -20.69 20.74
CA ASN A 100 -11.53 -20.06 21.67
C ASN A 100 -11.72 -18.54 21.55
N PRO A 101 -11.79 -17.77 22.66
CA PRO A 101 -11.87 -16.32 22.56
C PRO A 101 -10.67 -15.83 21.74
N PRO A 102 -10.89 -14.91 20.77
CA PRO A 102 -9.82 -14.43 19.91
C PRO A 102 -8.70 -13.88 20.78
N THR A 103 -7.47 -14.26 20.45
CA THR A 103 -6.28 -13.71 21.09
C THR A 103 -6.30 -12.18 20.97
N MET A 104 -5.66 -11.46 21.90
CA MET A 104 -5.61 -9.99 21.87
C MET A 104 -5.16 -9.46 20.50
N ASN A 105 -4.20 -10.15 19.86
CA ASN A 105 -3.71 -9.82 18.53
C ASN A 105 -4.76 -10.00 17.43
N GLU A 106 -5.59 -11.04 17.52
CA GLU A 106 -6.70 -11.25 16.58
C GLU A 106 -7.80 -10.21 16.76
N ARG A 107 -8.08 -9.81 18.02
CA ARG A 107 -9.02 -8.73 18.31
C ARG A 107 -8.54 -7.40 17.76
N LEU A 108 -7.26 -7.07 17.93
CA LEU A 108 -6.65 -5.87 17.34
C LEU A 108 -6.72 -5.89 15.81
N ARG A 109 -6.39 -7.04 15.19
CA ARG A 109 -6.52 -7.21 13.73
C ARG A 109 -7.95 -7.01 13.26
N TYR A 110 -8.94 -7.54 13.97
CA TYR A 110 -10.35 -7.34 13.66
C TYR A 110 -10.73 -5.86 13.72
N LEU A 111 -10.36 -5.14 14.78
CA LEU A 111 -10.65 -3.72 14.93
C LEU A 111 -10.01 -2.88 13.83
N MET A 112 -8.75 -3.15 13.46
CA MET A 112 -8.08 -2.45 12.35
C MET A 112 -8.80 -2.71 11.02
N MET A 113 -9.18 -3.96 10.75
CA MET A 113 -9.90 -4.32 9.52
C MET A 113 -11.30 -3.71 9.47
N GLU A 114 -12.00 -3.67 10.61
CA GLU A 114 -13.31 -3.05 10.71
C GLU A 114 -13.24 -1.53 10.49
N HIS A 115 -12.27 -0.87 11.11
CA HIS A 115 -12.00 0.55 10.94
C HIS A 115 -11.71 0.88 9.46
N HIS A 116 -10.81 0.13 8.83
CA HIS A 116 -10.50 0.27 7.40
C HIS A 116 -11.74 0.11 6.50
N ARG A 117 -12.58 -0.89 6.77
CA ARG A 117 -13.84 -1.11 6.04
C ARG A 117 -14.82 0.04 6.26
N ARG A 118 -14.85 0.62 7.46
CA ARG A 118 -15.75 1.73 7.81
C ARG A 118 -15.36 3.01 7.07
N ILE A 119 -14.07 3.33 7.01
CA ILE A 119 -13.54 4.45 6.22
C ILE A 119 -13.91 4.25 4.74
N ARG A 120 -13.60 3.07 4.18
CA ARG A 120 -13.93 2.74 2.78
C ARG A 120 -15.40 2.99 2.44
N LYS A 121 -16.30 2.46 3.26
CA LYS A 121 -17.75 2.58 3.01
C LYS A 121 -18.22 4.03 3.02
N ARG A 122 -17.63 4.88 3.86
CA ARG A 122 -17.98 6.30 3.94
C ARG A 122 -17.54 7.06 2.72
N GLU A 123 -16.28 6.89 2.33
CA GLU A 123 -15.71 7.49 1.12
C GLU A 123 -16.52 7.06 -0.11
N GLN A 124 -16.78 5.76 -0.26
CA GLN A 124 -17.60 5.25 -1.36
C GLN A 124 -19.01 5.84 -1.36
N SER A 125 -19.64 6.00 -0.19
CA SER A 125 -20.97 6.61 -0.10
C SER A 125 -20.98 8.11 -0.44
N MET A 126 -19.88 8.82 -0.17
CA MET A 126 -19.73 10.23 -0.50
C MET A 126 -19.49 10.40 -2.00
N LEU A 127 -18.55 9.64 -2.56
CA LEU A 127 -18.25 9.65 -3.99
C LEU A 127 -19.49 9.28 -4.81
N ALA A 128 -20.23 8.24 -4.40
CA ALA A 128 -21.47 7.86 -5.08
C ALA A 128 -22.54 8.98 -5.11
N ARG A 129 -22.58 9.86 -4.10
CA ARG A 129 -23.48 11.02 -4.11
C ARG A 129 -22.97 12.10 -5.07
N LEU A 130 -21.67 12.37 -5.05
CA LEU A 130 -21.02 13.33 -5.94
C LEU A 130 -21.16 12.90 -7.41
N ASP A 131 -21.00 11.60 -7.68
CA ASP A 131 -21.17 11.02 -9.02
C ASP A 131 -22.60 11.24 -9.52
N ALA A 132 -23.61 11.04 -8.66
CA ALA A 132 -25.00 11.33 -9.00
C ALA A 132 -25.24 12.81 -9.30
N ASP A 133 -24.61 13.73 -8.57
CA ASP A 133 -24.71 15.19 -8.81
C ASP A 133 -24.08 15.60 -10.15
N ILE A 134 -23.00 14.91 -10.56
CA ILE A 134 -22.30 15.14 -11.84
C ILE A 134 -23.03 14.43 -13.00
N GLY A 135 -23.97 13.52 -12.69
CA GLY A 135 -24.70 12.74 -13.67
C GLY A 135 -23.93 11.52 -14.18
N LEU A 136 -22.92 11.05 -13.45
CA LEU A 136 -22.31 9.74 -13.69
C LEU A 136 -23.25 8.63 -13.21
N SER A 137 -23.39 7.58 -14.02
CA SER A 137 -24.09 6.37 -13.60
C SER A 137 -23.27 5.61 -12.55
N VAL A 138 -23.95 4.85 -11.68
CA VAL A 138 -23.28 4.01 -10.67
C VAL A 138 -22.43 2.95 -11.36
N GLU A 139 -22.88 2.43 -12.51
CA GLU A 139 -22.13 1.47 -13.32
C GLU A 139 -20.81 2.06 -13.81
N ASP A 140 -20.83 3.27 -14.38
CA ASP A 140 -19.63 3.94 -14.89
C ASP A 140 -18.64 4.30 -13.78
N ALA A 141 -19.15 4.75 -12.63
CA ALA A 141 -18.33 5.08 -11.46
C ALA A 141 -17.54 3.87 -10.93
N THR A 142 -18.12 2.67 -10.99
CA THR A 142 -17.45 1.45 -10.50
C THR A 142 -16.21 1.07 -11.30
N HIS A 143 -16.13 1.46 -12.58
CA HIS A 143 -14.98 1.15 -13.43
C HIS A 143 -13.71 1.90 -13.03
N PHE A 144 -13.83 3.01 -12.31
CA PHE A 144 -12.69 3.80 -11.83
C PHE A 144 -12.13 3.30 -10.50
N TYR A 145 -12.83 2.40 -9.81
CA TYR A 145 -12.41 1.88 -8.52
C TYR A 145 -11.42 0.71 -8.68
N ASN A 146 -10.13 0.98 -8.47
CA ASN A 146 -9.11 -0.06 -8.49
C ASN A 146 -9.17 -0.93 -7.22
N HIS A 147 -9.44 -2.23 -7.39
CA HIS A 147 -9.46 -3.22 -6.30
C HIS A 147 -8.05 -3.57 -5.76
N ILE A 148 -6.99 -3.16 -6.47
CA ILE A 148 -5.64 -3.67 -6.22
C ILE A 148 -5.11 -3.09 -4.90
N GLN A 149 -4.94 -3.99 -3.94
CA GLN A 149 -4.15 -3.83 -2.71
C GLN A 149 -4.72 -2.91 -1.62
N GLY A 150 -5.97 -2.46 -1.74
CA GLY A 150 -6.60 -1.63 -0.70
C GLY A 150 -5.91 -0.29 -0.47
N TYR A 151 -5.04 0.11 -1.41
CA TYR A 151 -4.46 1.42 -1.51
C TYR A 151 -5.54 2.40 -1.95
N PHE A 152 -5.83 3.40 -1.12
CA PHE A 152 -6.69 4.50 -1.48
C PHE A 152 -5.80 5.60 -2.06
N PRO A 153 -6.08 6.12 -3.27
CA PRO A 153 -5.27 7.19 -3.86
C PRO A 153 -5.39 8.53 -3.12
N ASN A 154 -6.29 8.61 -2.14
CA ASN A 154 -6.55 9.82 -1.35
C ASN A 154 -5.81 9.70 -0.01
N ASP A 155 -4.81 10.56 0.20
CA ASP A 155 -4.03 10.71 1.44
C ASP A 155 -4.85 11.38 2.58
N GLU A 156 -6.16 11.49 2.39
CA GLU A 156 -7.13 12.19 3.25
C GLU A 156 -7.64 11.32 4.41
N TRP A 157 -7.02 10.16 4.66
CA TRP A 157 -7.36 9.26 5.78
C TRP A 157 -7.57 9.93 7.15
N PRO A 158 -6.85 11.01 7.53
CA PRO A 158 -7.10 11.69 8.80
C PRO A 158 -8.49 12.31 8.92
N ASP A 159 -9.10 12.72 7.80
CA ASP A 159 -10.33 13.51 7.79
C ASP A 159 -11.59 12.63 7.75
N TYR A 160 -11.47 11.37 7.31
CA TYR A 160 -12.59 10.42 7.21
C TYR A 160 -12.83 9.59 8.49
N ASP A 161 -11.88 9.59 9.42
CA ASP A 161 -12.11 9.01 10.74
C ASP A 161 -13.20 9.81 11.48
N ARG A 162 -13.94 9.16 12.38
CA ARG A 162 -14.89 9.87 13.23
C ARG A 162 -14.10 10.89 14.05
N SER A 163 -14.46 12.18 13.95
CA SER A 163 -13.92 13.17 14.87
C SER A 163 -14.07 12.67 16.32
N PRO A 164 -13.05 12.83 17.17
CA PRO A 164 -13.12 12.37 18.56
C PRO A 164 -14.25 13.05 19.35
N ALA A 165 -14.82 14.13 18.84
CA ALA A 165 -15.96 14.84 19.39
C ALA A 165 -17.29 14.06 19.35
N ALA A 166 -17.41 13.02 18.50
CA ALA A 166 -18.63 12.22 18.35
C ALA A 166 -18.64 10.91 19.19
N MET A 167 -17.70 10.75 20.11
CA MET A 167 -17.59 9.59 21.01
C MET A 167 -18.21 9.85 22.41
N SER A 168 -19.21 10.74 22.50
CA SER A 168 -20.01 10.97 23.71
C SER A 168 -21.23 10.06 23.78
#